data_AF-A0A7S1NG53-F1
#
_entry.id   AF-A0A7S1NG53-F1
#
_cell.length_a   1.000
_cell.length_b   1.000
_cell.length_c   1.000
_cell.angle_alpha   90.00
_cell.angle_beta   90.00
_cell.angle_gamma   90.00
#
_symmetry.space_group_name_H-M   'P 1'
#
loop_
_entity.id
_entity.type
_entity.pdbx_description
1 polymer ?
#
loop_
_entity_poly.entity_id
_entity_poly.type
_entity_poly.pdbx_seq_one_letter_code
_entity_poly.pdbx_strand_id
1 'polypeptide(L)'
;MLAPSAQSLLPREALASSTLFDQRQPTPCPKLKVGPWPYLALWFDGGSRGNPGTAGAGAILRATCSEPLGREPSSQFNTRVLWKGYTFIGKHTNNVAEYKGLLLGLETVLLHLADQCKRVEVYGDS
;
A
#
# COMPACT_ATOMS: atom_id res chain seq x y z
N MET A 1 -35.19 -54.57 -10.26
CA MET A 1 -35.28 -53.28 -10.98
C MET A 1 -35.23 -52.16 -9.96
N LEU A 2 -34.08 -51.54 -9.78
CA LEU A 2 -33.88 -50.35 -8.96
C LEU A 2 -32.97 -49.44 -9.79
N ALA A 3 -33.51 -48.32 -10.28
CA ALA A 3 -32.76 -47.33 -11.04
C ALA A 3 -31.87 -46.52 -10.08
N PRO A 4 -30.62 -46.20 -10.43
CA PRO A 4 -29.81 -45.29 -9.62
C PRO A 4 -30.27 -43.85 -9.86
N SER A 5 -30.40 -43.11 -8.76
CA SER A 5 -30.76 -41.69 -8.71
C SER A 5 -29.76 -40.83 -9.49
N ALA A 6 -30.25 -40.09 -10.47
CA ALA A 6 -29.46 -39.10 -11.22
C ALA A 6 -28.99 -37.97 -10.28
N GLN A 7 -27.69 -37.96 -9.96
CA GLN A 7 -27.03 -36.78 -9.43
C GLN A 7 -26.99 -35.73 -10.56
N SER A 8 -27.77 -34.66 -10.41
CA SER A 8 -27.74 -33.53 -11.33
C SER A 8 -26.40 -32.82 -11.22
N LEU A 9 -25.53 -33.08 -12.20
CA LEU A 9 -24.32 -32.31 -12.46
C LEU A 9 -24.74 -30.89 -12.85
N LEU A 10 -24.76 -29.98 -11.88
CA LEU A 10 -24.79 -28.55 -12.18
C LEU A 10 -23.44 -28.16 -12.81
N PRO A 11 -23.43 -27.42 -13.93
CA PRO A 11 -22.21 -27.04 -14.61
C PRO A 11 -21.37 -26.11 -13.72
N ARG A 12 -20.08 -26.42 -13.57
CA ARG A 12 -19.05 -25.51 -13.05
C ARG A 12 -18.83 -24.38 -14.06
N GLU A 13 -19.75 -23.44 -14.12
CA GLU A 13 -19.55 -22.23 -14.91
C GLU A 13 -19.28 -21.02 -14.02
N ALA A 14 -18.13 -20.41 -14.32
CA ALA A 14 -17.75 -19.03 -14.11
C ALA A 14 -17.46 -18.56 -12.66
N LEU A 15 -16.36 -19.08 -12.09
CA LEU A 15 -15.46 -18.22 -11.30
C LEU A 15 -14.76 -17.24 -12.26
N ALA A 16 -15.48 -16.21 -12.69
CA ALA A 16 -14.94 -15.10 -13.47
C ALA A 16 -15.52 -13.79 -12.94
N SER A 17 -15.13 -13.41 -11.72
CA SER A 17 -15.33 -12.05 -11.22
C SER A 17 -14.12 -11.52 -10.45
N SER A 18 -12.91 -12.00 -10.78
CA SER A 18 -11.64 -11.48 -10.24
C SER A 18 -11.15 -10.22 -10.96
N THR A 19 -11.87 -9.74 -11.97
CA THR A 19 -11.50 -8.56 -12.76
C THR A 19 -12.20 -7.30 -12.24
N LEU A 20 -11.98 -6.95 -10.97
CA LEU A 20 -12.12 -5.57 -10.49
C LEU A 20 -10.99 -5.25 -9.51
N PHE A 21 -9.78 -5.74 -9.78
CA PHE A 21 -8.60 -4.99 -9.36
C PHE A 21 -8.64 -3.69 -10.16
N ASP A 22 -9.09 -2.64 -9.48
CA ASP A 22 -9.15 -1.26 -9.94
C ASP A 22 -7.87 -0.91 -10.72
N GLN A 23 -8.00 -0.81 -12.04
CA GLN A 23 -6.92 -0.53 -13.00
C GLN A 23 -6.42 0.93 -12.93
N ARG A 24 -6.77 1.67 -11.87
CA ARG A 24 -6.23 3.00 -11.64
C ARG A 24 -4.83 2.87 -11.08
N GLN A 25 -3.86 2.95 -11.99
CA GLN A 25 -2.46 3.07 -11.63
C GLN A 25 -2.29 4.19 -10.60
N PRO A 26 -1.49 3.97 -9.53
CA PRO A 26 -1.12 5.06 -8.65
C PRO A 26 -0.56 6.20 -9.50
N THR A 27 -0.98 7.43 -9.20
CA THR A 27 -0.52 8.59 -9.98
C THR A 27 1.02 8.61 -9.98
N PRO A 28 1.68 8.70 -11.15
CA PRO A 28 3.12 8.64 -11.20
C PRO A 28 3.71 9.82 -10.45
N CYS A 29 4.33 9.55 -9.32
CA CYS A 29 5.08 10.55 -8.59
C CYS A 29 6.45 10.76 -9.26
N PRO A 30 7.09 11.92 -9.06
CA PRO A 30 8.33 12.26 -9.77
C PRO A 30 9.44 11.23 -9.50
N LYS A 31 10.37 11.10 -10.47
CA LYS A 31 11.59 10.28 -10.37
C LYS A 31 12.23 10.45 -8.98
N LEU A 32 12.39 9.34 -8.24
CA LEU A 32 13.02 9.35 -6.92
C LEU A 32 14.44 9.96 -7.00
N LYS A 33 14.77 10.84 -6.05
CA LYS A 33 16.10 11.44 -5.97
C LYS A 33 17.10 10.40 -5.47
N VAL A 34 17.94 9.92 -6.38
CA VAL A 34 18.90 8.84 -6.12
C VAL A 34 20.08 9.36 -5.27
N GLY A 35 20.40 8.63 -4.22
CA GLY A 35 21.50 8.86 -3.28
C GLY A 35 21.52 7.68 -2.30
N PRO A 36 22.64 7.37 -1.63
CA PRO A 36 22.66 6.27 -0.68
C PRO A 36 21.76 6.64 0.52
N TRP A 37 20.58 6.03 0.58
CA TRP A 37 19.59 6.24 1.64
C TRP A 37 19.46 4.96 2.47
N PRO A 38 20.44 4.66 3.35
CA PRO A 38 20.43 3.41 4.11
C PRO A 38 19.22 3.28 5.02
N TYR A 39 18.62 4.40 5.45
CA TYR A 39 17.47 4.41 6.35
C TYR A 39 16.31 5.20 5.76
N LEU A 40 15.15 4.55 5.71
CA LEU A 40 13.91 5.11 5.21
C LEU A 40 12.85 5.16 6.31
N ALA A 41 12.04 6.21 6.30
CA ALA A 41 10.84 6.33 7.10
C ALA A 41 9.64 6.43 6.17
N LEU A 42 8.79 5.42 6.20
CA LEU A 42 7.55 5.35 5.46
C LEU A 42 6.39 5.75 6.38
N TRP A 43 5.70 6.82 6.03
CA TRP A 43 4.45 7.22 6.64
C TRP A 43 3.31 6.82 5.73
N PHE A 44 2.25 6.26 6.28
CA PHE A 44 1.04 5.96 5.53
C PHE A 44 -0.20 6.37 6.33
N ASP A 45 -1.28 6.58 5.60
CA ASP A 45 -2.59 6.88 6.14
C ASP A 45 -3.65 6.47 5.09
N GLY A 46 -4.85 6.18 5.54
CA GLY A 46 -6.00 5.96 4.68
C GLY A 46 -7.30 6.31 5.38
N GLY A 47 -8.21 6.91 4.63
CA GLY A 47 -9.47 7.39 5.17
C GLY A 47 -10.65 6.94 4.33
N SER A 48 -11.76 6.64 5.01
CA SER A 48 -13.06 6.39 4.39
C SER A 48 -14.15 7.31 4.92
N ARG A 49 -14.96 7.89 4.02
CA ARG A 49 -16.14 8.68 4.37
C ARG A 49 -17.35 7.78 4.66
N GLY A 50 -17.35 7.17 5.84
CA GLY A 50 -18.26 6.10 6.26
C GLY A 50 -17.53 4.76 6.41
N ASN A 51 -18.20 3.71 6.90
CA ASN A 51 -17.56 2.41 7.13
C ASN A 51 -18.47 1.23 6.74
N PRO A 52 -18.60 0.87 5.43
CA PRO A 52 -17.80 1.32 4.29
C PRO A 52 -18.30 2.62 3.62
N GLY A 53 -17.38 3.38 3.04
CA GLY A 53 -17.63 4.67 2.40
C GLY A 53 -16.60 4.99 1.31
N THR A 54 -16.73 6.16 0.67
CA THR A 54 -15.75 6.62 -0.33
C THR A 54 -14.39 6.77 0.33
N ALA A 55 -13.38 6.10 -0.20
CA ALA A 55 -12.10 5.90 0.46
C ALA A 55 -10.90 6.23 -0.44
N GLY A 56 -9.81 6.64 0.21
CA GLY A 56 -8.53 6.92 -0.41
C GLY A 56 -7.38 6.64 0.56
N ALA A 57 -6.19 6.49 0.03
CA ALA A 57 -5.00 6.16 0.79
C ALA A 57 -3.81 7.01 0.34
N GLY A 58 -2.85 7.21 1.22
CA GLY A 58 -1.66 8.02 0.98
C GLY A 58 -0.43 7.49 1.69
N ALA A 59 0.73 7.80 1.14
CA ALA A 59 2.01 7.48 1.73
C ALA A 59 3.07 8.55 1.43
N ILE A 60 4.01 8.73 2.36
CA ILE A 60 5.15 9.63 2.25
C ILE A 60 6.41 8.87 2.63
N LEU A 61 7.41 8.94 1.77
CA LEU A 61 8.72 8.35 2.02
C LEU A 61 9.75 9.44 2.31
N ARG A 62 10.41 9.30 3.46
CA ARG A 62 11.52 10.14 3.89
C ARG A 62 12.79 9.32 4.01
N ALA A 63 13.93 9.93 3.74
CA ALA A 63 15.23 9.30 3.87
C ALA A 63 16.15 10.10 4.80
N THR A 64 17.05 9.38 5.46
CA THR A 64 18.14 9.92 6.25
C THR A 64 19.40 9.06 6.04
N CYS A 65 20.56 9.70 6.12
CA CYS A 65 21.85 9.01 6.08
C CYS A 65 22.25 8.45 7.44
N SER A 66 21.64 8.95 8.53
CA SER A 66 21.95 8.55 9.90
C SER A 66 20.97 7.50 10.39
N GLU A 67 21.46 6.52 11.15
CA GLU A 67 20.60 5.49 11.73
C GLU A 67 19.56 6.11 12.69
N PRO A 68 18.26 5.81 12.51
CA PRO A 68 17.24 6.24 13.45
C PRO A 68 17.47 5.63 14.83
N LEU A 69 17.48 6.46 15.87
CA LEU A 69 17.62 6.01 17.28
C LEU A 69 16.30 5.47 17.86
N GLY A 70 15.41 4.93 17.02
CA GLY A 70 14.08 4.44 17.42
C GLY A 70 13.10 5.52 17.89
N ARG A 71 13.42 6.81 17.66
CA ARG A 71 12.49 7.92 17.89
C ARG A 71 11.83 8.31 16.58
N GLU A 72 10.54 8.60 16.67
CA GLU A 72 9.71 9.19 15.64
C GLU A 72 10.50 10.16 14.71
N PRO A 73 10.58 9.91 13.39
CA PRO A 73 11.40 10.67 12.46
C PRO A 73 11.00 12.13 12.35
N SER A 74 9.76 12.46 12.74
CA SER A 74 9.27 13.83 12.89
C SER A 74 10.14 14.66 13.85
N SER A 75 10.83 14.02 14.80
CA SER A 75 11.82 14.64 15.69
C SER A 75 13.22 14.78 15.07
N GLN A 76 13.49 14.12 13.95
CA GLN A 76 14.80 14.15 13.28
C GLN A 76 14.83 15.25 12.21
N PHE A 77 15.52 16.35 12.53
CA PHE A 77 15.74 17.50 11.66
C PHE A 77 16.49 17.20 10.34
N ASN A 78 16.99 15.98 10.12
CA ASN A 78 17.80 15.58 8.96
C ASN A 78 17.12 14.61 7.98
N THR A 79 15.78 14.60 7.92
CA THR A 79 15.06 13.77 6.94
C THR A 79 14.71 14.54 5.66
N ARG A 80 14.95 13.92 4.50
CA ARG A 80 14.55 14.44 3.18
C ARG A 80 13.35 13.68 2.66
N VAL A 81 12.31 14.38 2.21
CA VAL A 81 11.21 13.74 1.48
C VAL A 81 11.72 13.29 0.11
N LEU A 82 11.65 11.98 -0.15
CA LEU A 82 12.02 11.39 -1.44
C LEU A 82 10.81 11.25 -2.37
N TRP A 83 9.66 10.89 -1.79
CA TRP A 83 8.47 10.52 -2.54
C TRP A 83 7.21 10.77 -1.70
N LYS A 84 6.11 11.06 -2.40
CA LYS A 84 4.75 11.13 -1.84
C LYS A 84 3.80 10.59 -2.89
N GLY A 85 2.89 9.72 -2.50
CA GLY A 85 1.85 9.23 -3.40
C GLY A 85 0.53 9.02 -2.69
N TYR A 86 -0.51 8.93 -3.50
CA TYR A 86 -1.87 8.69 -3.02
C TYR A 86 -2.63 7.90 -4.08
N THR A 87 -3.68 7.20 -3.63
CA THR A 87 -4.56 6.44 -4.51
C THR A 87 -6.00 6.54 -4.04
N PHE A 88 -6.91 6.63 -5.00
CA PHE A 88 -8.33 6.51 -4.75
C PHE A 88 -8.73 5.06 -4.92
N ILE A 89 -9.36 4.47 -3.90
CA ILE A 89 -9.66 3.03 -3.87
C ILE A 89 -11.14 2.71 -4.04
N GLY A 90 -12.01 3.70 -4.23
CA GLY A 90 -13.45 3.48 -4.39
C GLY A 90 -14.18 3.42 -3.05
N LYS A 91 -15.05 2.43 -2.84
CA LYS A 91 -15.87 2.31 -1.62
C LYS A 91 -15.38 1.16 -0.74
N HIS A 92 -14.72 1.49 0.37
CA HIS A 92 -14.12 0.52 1.29
C HIS A 92 -14.28 0.94 2.76
N THR A 93 -13.84 0.09 3.68
CA THR A 93 -13.77 0.41 5.12
C THR A 93 -12.51 1.24 5.43
N ASN A 94 -12.45 1.82 6.63
CA ASN A 94 -11.25 2.56 7.05
C ASN A 94 -9.99 1.69 7.04
N ASN A 95 -10.06 0.51 7.66
CA ASN A 95 -8.94 -0.43 7.75
C ASN A 95 -8.39 -0.84 6.38
N VAL A 96 -9.27 -0.98 5.37
CA VAL A 96 -8.84 -1.29 3.99
C VAL A 96 -8.11 -0.09 3.38
N ALA A 97 -8.56 1.14 3.66
CA ALA A 97 -7.88 2.34 3.19
C ALA A 97 -6.47 2.47 3.79
N GLU A 98 -6.33 2.29 5.10
CA GLU A 98 -5.04 2.36 5.80
C GLU A 98 -4.06 1.29 5.28
N TYR A 99 -4.53 0.04 5.16
CA TYR A 99 -3.73 -1.04 4.59
C TYR A 99 -3.28 -0.76 3.15
N LYS A 100 -4.14 -0.12 2.34
CA LYS A 100 -3.77 0.30 0.98
C LYS A 100 -2.70 1.40 0.97
N GLY A 101 -2.69 2.28 1.97
CA GLY A 101 -1.62 3.28 2.15
C GLY A 101 -0.28 2.61 2.45
N LEU A 102 -0.29 1.64 3.37
CA LEU A 102 0.90 0.85 3.70
C LEU A 102 1.48 0.14 2.48
N LEU A 103 0.63 -0.58 1.74
CA LEU A 103 1.05 -1.30 0.53
C LEU A 103 1.65 -0.36 -0.51
N LEU A 104 0.98 0.76 -0.80
CA LEU A 104 1.46 1.76 -1.75
C LEU A 104 2.89 2.22 -1.42
N GLY A 105 3.16 2.47 -0.14
CA GLY A 105 4.48 2.87 0.34
C GLY A 105 5.53 1.77 0.22
N LEU A 106 5.22 0.55 0.69
CA LEU A 106 6.17 -0.57 0.67
C LEU A 106 6.50 -1.02 -0.76
N GLU A 107 5.51 -1.08 -1.65
CA GLU A 107 5.73 -1.38 -3.07
C GLU A 107 6.66 -0.35 -3.71
N THR A 108 6.49 0.93 -3.39
CA THR A 108 7.37 2.00 -3.88
C THR A 108 8.82 1.80 -3.40
N VAL A 109 9.01 1.39 -2.14
CA VAL A 109 10.36 1.11 -1.62
C VAL A 109 10.99 -0.10 -2.33
N LEU A 110 10.24 -1.19 -2.48
CA LEU A 110 10.73 -2.41 -3.13
C LEU A 110 11.11 -2.17 -4.59
N LEU A 111 10.29 -1.41 -5.33
CA LEU A 111 10.50 -1.18 -6.76
C LEU A 111 11.66 -0.22 -7.07
N HIS A 112 12.02 0.66 -6.14
CA HIS A 112 12.92 1.77 -6.45
C HIS A 112 14.14 1.91 -5.54
N LEU A 113 14.10 1.33 -4.33
CA LEU A 113 15.09 1.58 -3.29
C LEU A 113 15.60 0.31 -2.60
N ALA A 114 15.12 -0.88 -2.99
CA ALA A 114 15.53 -2.14 -2.35
C ALA A 114 17.05 -2.31 -2.29
N ASP A 115 17.78 -1.95 -3.36
CA ASP A 115 19.24 -2.08 -3.43
C ASP A 115 20.01 -1.03 -2.59
N GLN A 116 19.34 0.04 -2.16
CA GLN A 116 19.96 1.19 -1.48
C GLN A 116 19.57 1.29 0.00
N CYS A 117 18.52 0.57 0.42
CA CYS A 117 17.94 0.64 1.75
C CYS A 117 18.39 -0.53 2.61
N LYS A 118 18.85 -0.25 3.83
CA LYS A 118 19.13 -1.25 4.86
C LYS A 118 17.94 -1.49 5.78
N ARG A 119 17.15 -0.44 6.06
CA ARG A 119 16.03 -0.47 6.99
C ARG A 119 14.93 0.52 6.59
N VAL A 120 13.70 0.05 6.66
CA VAL A 120 12.49 0.87 6.55
C VAL A 120 11.78 0.85 7.90
N GLU A 121 11.59 2.02 8.48
CA GLU A 121 10.69 2.21 9.61
C GLU A 121 9.33 2.67 9.09
N VAL A 122 8.27 2.06 9.59
CA VAL A 122 6.91 2.27 9.10
C VAL A 122 6.08 2.92 10.20
N TYR A 123 5.37 3.98 9.84
CA TYR A 123 4.59 4.83 10.74
C TYR A 123 3.18 4.98 10.19
N GLY A 124 2.19 4.73 11.04
CA GLY A 124 0.76 4.90 10.79
C GLY A 124 0.05 5.10 12.12
N ASP A 125 -1.19 5.56 12.08
CA ASP A 125 -2.04 5.82 13.25
C ASP A 125 -3.07 4.70 13.53
N SER A 126 -3.02 3.63 12.73
CA SER A 126 -3.96 2.50 12.69
C SER A 126 -3.51 1.26 13.44
#